data_AF-A0A7X8BPN3-F1
#
_entry.id   AF-A0A7X8BPN3-F1
#
_cell.length_a   1.000
_cell.length_b   1.000
_cell.length_c   1.000
_cell.angle_alpha   90.00
_cell.angle_beta   90.00
_cell.angle_gamma   90.00
#
_symmetry.space_group_name_H-M   'P 1'
#
loop_
_entity.id
_entity.type
_entity.pdbx_description
1 polymer ?
#
loop_
_entity_poly.entity_id
_entity_poly.type
_entity_poly.pdbx_seq_one_letter_code
_entity_poly.pdbx_strand_id
1 'polypeptide(L)'
;MKYKRVVYILMLMVASILIASCQNRPREVLNRKKMERLMYDVYVAEALMENDYQNFNSPDKKEAYIHQVFRAHDVTSAQWDTSLSWYSDRIDIYLRMNDSVKARLKRDREEIDARLAQQTPPPVYDPYAYSGSYIPPHYSFAAPGARNGFRFYLDSTYISSELDGPRFYFAFNVIGIPPVFNSHLSTLLTLTYKDTTLYHYYPITENREYRINASKYIEEDTLSSVNGFVFLQKETNVTPDIQLYDIRMEGESTDDENRFETQAGDTIQQIIP
;
A
#
# COMPACT_ATOMS: atom_id res chain seq x y z
N MET A 1 -11.14 58.62 -35.12
CA MET A 1 -9.89 58.28 -34.39
C MET A 1 -10.06 58.10 -32.87
N LYS A 2 -10.97 58.85 -32.19
CA LYS A 2 -11.11 58.81 -30.72
C LYS A 2 -11.59 57.45 -30.17
N TYR A 3 -12.53 56.76 -30.84
CA TYR A 3 -13.05 55.47 -30.37
C TYR A 3 -12.00 54.34 -30.36
N LYS A 4 -11.07 54.33 -31.33
CA LYS A 4 -10.00 53.33 -31.41
C LYS A 4 -9.02 53.43 -30.23
N ARG A 5 -8.77 54.65 -29.72
CA ARG A 5 -7.94 54.86 -28.53
C ARG A 5 -8.62 54.39 -27.25
N VAL A 6 -9.93 54.59 -27.14
CA VAL A 6 -10.73 54.14 -25.98
C VAL A 6 -10.77 52.60 -25.93
N VAL A 7 -10.96 51.94 -27.07
CA VAL A 7 -10.93 50.47 -27.16
C VAL A 7 -9.55 49.92 -26.78
N TYR A 8 -8.46 50.58 -27.23
CA TYR A 8 -7.11 50.17 -26.85
C TYR A 8 -6.86 50.30 -25.35
N ILE A 9 -7.28 51.40 -24.71
CA ILE A 9 -7.14 51.61 -23.27
C ILE A 9 -7.95 50.56 -22.49
N LEU A 10 -9.16 50.25 -22.94
CA LEU A 10 -10.01 49.25 -22.31
C LEU A 10 -9.43 47.83 -22.45
N MET A 11 -8.84 47.50 -23.61
CA MET A 11 -8.11 46.25 -23.80
C MET A 11 -6.87 46.15 -22.90
N LEU A 12 -6.13 47.25 -22.75
CA LEU A 12 -4.94 47.32 -21.89
C LEU A 12 -5.31 47.18 -20.41
N MET A 13 -6.44 47.76 -19.99
CA MET A 13 -6.97 47.62 -18.64
C MET A 13 -7.42 46.18 -18.36
N VAL A 14 -8.15 45.54 -19.27
CA VAL A 14 -8.54 44.12 -19.15
C VAL A 14 -7.31 43.21 -19.15
N ALA A 15 -6.32 43.47 -19.99
CA ALA A 15 -5.05 42.75 -19.99
C ALA A 15 -4.28 42.92 -18.66
N SER A 16 -4.29 44.12 -18.07
CA SER A 16 -3.63 44.38 -16.78
C SER A 16 -4.30 43.66 -15.60
N ILE A 17 -5.64 43.52 -15.64
CA ILE A 17 -6.41 42.78 -14.62
C ILE A 17 -6.14 41.27 -14.75
N LEU A 18 -5.98 40.75 -15.97
CA LEU A 18 -5.63 39.34 -16.19
C LEU A 18 -4.23 38.98 -15.67
N ILE A 19 -3.29 39.93 -15.67
CA ILE A 19 -1.93 39.73 -15.12
C ILE A 19 -1.92 39.83 -13.58
N ALA A 20 -2.86 40.58 -12.97
CA ALA A 20 -3.03 40.68 -11.52
C ALA A 20 -3.65 39.42 -10.88
N SER A 21 -4.15 38.47 -11.68
CA SER A 21 -4.59 37.14 -11.23
C SER A 21 -3.43 36.16 -10.98
N CYS A 22 -2.18 36.62 -11.13
CA CYS A 22 -1.03 35.96 -10.53
C CYS A 22 -1.14 36.07 -9.00
N GLN A 23 -1.75 35.07 -8.37
CA GLN A 23 -1.85 34.92 -6.92
C GLN A 23 -0.54 35.34 -6.25
N ASN A 24 -0.66 36.22 -5.24
CA ASN A 24 0.42 36.82 -4.45
C ASN A 24 1.15 35.74 -3.62
N ARG A 25 1.77 34.78 -4.30
CA ARG A 25 2.50 33.64 -3.75
C ARG A 25 3.91 34.12 -3.41
N PRO A 26 4.33 34.03 -2.13
CA PRO A 26 5.70 34.33 -1.73
C PRO A 26 6.72 33.49 -2.50
N ARG A 27 7.95 33.98 -2.65
CA ARG A 27 8.99 33.30 -3.47
C ARG A 27 9.42 31.97 -2.86
N GLU A 28 9.38 31.90 -1.54
CA GLU A 28 9.67 30.75 -0.71
C GLU A 28 8.62 29.65 -0.85
N VAL A 29 7.36 29.98 -1.19
CA VAL A 29 6.30 28.98 -1.38
C VAL A 29 6.46 28.28 -2.73
N LEU A 30 6.48 26.94 -2.73
CA LEU A 30 6.54 26.12 -3.93
C LEU A 30 5.38 26.45 -4.86
N ASN A 31 5.62 26.37 -6.18
CA ASN A 31 4.51 26.54 -7.12
C ASN A 31 3.64 25.28 -7.07
N ARG A 32 2.37 25.42 -7.45
CA ARG A 32 1.39 24.35 -7.34
C ARG A 32 1.86 23.03 -7.97
N LYS A 33 2.41 23.05 -9.19
CA LYS A 33 2.87 21.83 -9.87
C LYS A 33 4.09 21.18 -9.20
N LYS A 34 4.97 21.98 -8.59
CA LYS A 34 6.12 21.48 -7.83
C LYS A 34 5.65 20.88 -6.50
N MET A 35 4.70 21.54 -5.83
CA MET A 35 4.06 21.03 -4.62
C MET A 35 3.29 19.73 -4.88
N GLU A 36 2.47 19.65 -5.93
CA GLU A 36 1.74 18.42 -6.33
C GLU A 36 2.67 17.22 -6.53
N ARG A 37 3.79 17.44 -7.25
CA ARG A 37 4.77 16.37 -7.48
C ARG A 37 5.46 15.94 -6.20
N LEU A 38 5.86 16.90 -5.36
CA LEU A 38 6.50 16.60 -4.09
C LEU A 38 5.55 15.89 -3.12
N MET A 39 4.29 16.35 -2.99
CA MET A 39 3.26 15.68 -2.18
C MET A 39 3.04 14.23 -2.61
N TYR A 40 2.97 13.98 -3.92
CA TYR A 40 2.86 12.62 -4.44
C TYR A 40 4.03 11.74 -3.99
N ASP A 41 5.28 12.20 -4.15
CA ASP A 41 6.45 11.40 -3.80
C ASP A 41 6.61 11.24 -2.28
N VAL A 42 6.19 12.23 -1.49
CA VAL A 42 6.10 12.12 -0.02
C VAL A 42 5.08 11.06 0.38
N TYR A 43 3.87 11.04 -0.21
CA TYR A 43 2.88 10.00 0.12
C TYR A 43 3.31 8.60 -0.30
N VAL A 44 4.00 8.46 -1.45
CA VAL A 44 4.60 7.19 -1.83
C VAL A 44 5.69 6.79 -0.84
N ALA A 45 6.55 7.72 -0.42
CA ALA A 45 7.59 7.47 0.56
C ALA A 45 7.03 7.07 1.92
N GLU A 46 6.01 7.77 2.43
CA GLU A 46 5.31 7.45 3.66
C GLU A 46 4.67 6.06 3.58
N ALA A 47 3.98 5.74 2.49
CA ALA A 47 3.43 4.41 2.27
C ALA A 47 4.53 3.33 2.22
N LEU A 48 5.68 3.60 1.59
CA LEU A 48 6.82 2.67 1.59
C LEU A 48 7.39 2.49 3.00
N MET A 49 7.57 3.57 3.74
CA MET A 49 8.10 3.55 5.12
C MET A 49 7.16 2.87 6.10
N GLU A 50 5.85 2.96 5.86
CA GLU A 50 4.81 2.26 6.61
C GLU A 50 4.71 0.78 6.19
N ASN A 51 5.16 0.40 5.00
CA ASN A 51 5.17 -1.01 4.57
C ASN A 51 6.52 -1.71 4.83
N ASP A 52 7.62 -0.97 4.99
CA ASP A 52 8.97 -1.49 5.23
C ASP A 52 9.50 -1.10 6.64
N TYR A 53 8.77 -1.53 7.66
CA TYR A 53 9.09 -1.24 9.06
C TYR A 53 10.48 -1.75 9.50
N GLN A 54 11.03 -2.78 8.85
CA GLN A 54 12.36 -3.31 9.19
C GLN A 54 13.47 -2.31 8.83
N ASN A 55 13.37 -1.69 7.64
CA ASN A 55 14.32 -0.66 7.24
C ASN A 55 13.99 0.72 7.85
N PHE A 56 12.73 0.98 8.20
CA PHE A 56 12.26 2.24 8.78
C PHE A 56 11.81 2.13 10.24
N ASN A 57 12.57 1.38 11.05
CA ASN A 57 12.26 1.08 12.45
C ASN A 57 12.53 2.23 13.45
N SER A 58 13.06 3.38 13.00
CA SER A 58 13.29 4.54 13.86
C SER A 58 12.84 5.85 13.19
N PRO A 59 12.40 6.85 13.98
CA PRO A 59 12.08 8.18 13.46
C PRO A 59 13.22 8.79 12.62
N ASP A 60 14.48 8.61 13.04
CA ASP A 60 15.64 9.15 12.33
C ASP A 60 15.77 8.59 10.90
N LYS A 61 15.52 7.29 10.71
CA LYS A 61 15.57 6.68 9.36
C LYS A 61 14.41 7.14 8.49
N LYS A 62 13.24 7.31 9.10
CA LYS A 62 12.05 7.88 8.43
C LYS A 62 12.31 9.31 7.97
N GLU A 63 12.83 10.15 8.85
CA GLU A 63 13.19 11.53 8.55
C GLU A 63 14.30 11.61 7.49
N ALA A 64 15.33 10.78 7.59
CA ALA A 64 16.42 10.73 6.61
C ALA A 64 15.91 10.42 5.18
N TYR A 65 14.92 9.53 5.06
CA TYR A 65 14.33 9.19 3.77
C TYR A 65 13.44 10.31 3.22
N ILE A 66 12.62 10.95 4.05
CA ILE A 66 11.85 12.14 3.66
C ILE A 66 12.80 13.27 3.22
N HIS A 67 13.93 13.47 3.91
CA HIS A 67 14.96 14.41 3.48
C HIS A 67 15.58 14.03 2.13
N GLN A 68 15.71 12.74 1.80
CA GLN A 68 16.14 12.30 0.47
C GLN A 68 15.10 12.65 -0.60
N VAL A 69 13.80 12.47 -0.32
CA VAL A 69 12.70 12.91 -1.20
C VAL A 69 12.78 14.42 -1.43
N PHE A 70 12.97 15.22 -0.38
CA PHE A 70 13.09 16.68 -0.51
C PHE A 70 14.28 17.09 -1.39
N ARG A 71 15.44 16.44 -1.20
CA ARG A 71 16.63 16.68 -2.05
C ARG A 71 16.37 16.35 -3.52
N ALA A 72 15.65 15.27 -3.81
CA ALA A 72 15.31 14.89 -5.19
C ALA A 72 14.43 15.94 -5.90
N HIS A 73 13.72 16.77 -5.14
CA HIS A 73 12.90 17.88 -5.66
C HIS A 73 13.58 19.24 -5.59
N ASP A 74 14.84 19.34 -5.14
CA ASP A 74 15.50 20.62 -4.82
C ASP A 74 14.63 21.46 -3.86
N VAL A 75 14.19 20.85 -2.76
CA VAL A 75 13.36 21.46 -1.70
C VAL A 75 14.02 21.24 -0.35
N THR A 76 13.86 22.21 0.55
CA THR A 76 14.28 22.09 1.96
C THR A 76 13.06 21.83 2.85
N SER A 77 13.25 21.21 4.01
CA SER A 77 12.16 20.94 4.96
C SER A 77 11.41 22.23 5.34
N ALA A 78 12.14 23.31 5.65
CA ALA A 78 11.54 24.62 5.93
C ALA A 78 10.71 25.18 4.77
N GLN A 79 11.16 24.97 3.53
CA GLN A 79 10.42 25.40 2.34
C GLN A 79 9.15 24.56 2.14
N TRP A 80 9.22 23.26 2.39
CA TRP A 80 8.07 22.36 2.41
C TRP A 80 7.05 22.83 3.45
N ASP A 81 7.45 23.01 4.70
CA ASP A 81 6.56 23.42 5.81
C ASP A 81 5.89 24.77 5.54
N THR A 82 6.67 25.75 5.06
CA THR A 82 6.15 27.08 4.68
C THR A 82 5.15 26.97 3.54
N SER A 83 5.43 26.13 2.55
CA SER A 83 4.53 25.94 1.40
C SER A 83 3.24 25.24 1.81
N LEU A 84 3.36 24.18 2.61
CA LEU A 84 2.23 23.43 3.11
C LEU A 84 1.30 24.32 3.92
N SER A 85 1.85 25.07 4.89
CA SER A 85 1.09 26.05 5.68
C SER A 85 0.39 27.09 4.79
N TRP A 86 1.09 27.69 3.82
CA TRP A 86 0.50 28.69 2.93
C TRP A 86 -0.63 28.13 2.05
N TYR A 87 -0.52 26.87 1.63
CA TYR A 87 -1.57 26.20 0.86
C TYR A 87 -2.74 25.78 1.76
N SER A 88 -2.50 25.35 3.01
CA SER A 88 -3.56 25.02 3.97
C SER A 88 -4.48 26.21 4.27
N ASP A 89 -3.93 27.43 4.31
CA ASP A 89 -4.70 28.67 4.42
C ASP A 89 -5.57 28.98 3.18
N ARG A 90 -5.38 28.22 2.09
CA ARG A 90 -6.08 28.34 0.80
C ARG A 90 -6.69 27.01 0.44
N ILE A 91 -7.65 26.61 1.27
CA ILE A 91 -8.25 25.28 1.28
C ILE A 91 -8.75 24.81 -0.09
N ASP A 92 -9.28 25.72 -0.93
CA ASP A 92 -9.78 25.40 -2.27
C ASP A 92 -8.66 24.97 -3.24
N ILE A 93 -7.47 25.56 -3.12
CA ILE A 93 -6.31 25.21 -3.93
C ILE A 93 -5.69 23.92 -3.38
N TYR A 94 -5.60 23.81 -2.06
CA TYR A 94 -5.06 22.64 -1.37
C TYR A 94 -5.87 21.37 -1.65
N LEU A 95 -7.20 21.42 -1.57
CA LEU A 95 -8.06 20.28 -1.89
C LEU A 95 -7.92 19.85 -3.34
N ARG A 96 -7.92 20.81 -4.29
CA ARG A 96 -7.67 20.50 -5.71
C ARG A 96 -6.30 19.86 -5.95
N MET A 97 -5.31 20.23 -5.15
CA MET A 97 -3.98 19.64 -5.19
C MET A 97 -4.00 18.19 -4.73
N ASN A 98 -4.61 17.93 -3.58
CA ASN A 98 -4.79 16.60 -3.01
C ASN A 98 -5.59 15.69 -3.95
N ASP A 99 -6.69 16.18 -4.53
CA ASP A 99 -7.49 15.42 -5.49
C ASP A 99 -6.65 15.03 -6.72
N SER A 100 -5.80 15.95 -7.20
CA SER A 100 -4.90 15.69 -8.32
C SER A 100 -3.87 14.60 -7.98
N VAL A 101 -3.28 14.67 -6.78
CA VAL A 101 -2.33 13.66 -6.28
C VAL A 101 -3.02 12.31 -6.10
N LYS A 102 -4.20 12.26 -5.48
CA LYS A 102 -5.01 11.05 -5.28
C LYS A 102 -5.38 10.40 -6.61
N ALA A 103 -5.83 11.19 -7.59
CA ALA A 103 -6.15 10.68 -8.91
C ALA A 103 -4.92 10.12 -9.65
N ARG A 104 -3.73 10.68 -9.41
CA ARG A 104 -2.47 10.13 -9.94
C ARG A 104 -2.11 8.81 -9.28
N LEU A 105 -2.11 8.75 -7.95
CA LEU A 105 -1.85 7.52 -7.19
C LEU A 105 -2.78 6.37 -7.62
N LYS A 106 -4.07 6.66 -7.80
CA LYS A 106 -5.05 5.68 -8.29
C LYS A 106 -4.70 5.16 -9.68
N ARG A 107 -4.36 6.04 -10.63
CA ARG A 107 -3.97 5.65 -11.99
C ARG A 107 -2.70 4.79 -12.01
N ASP A 108 -1.70 5.18 -11.22
CA ASP A 108 -0.44 4.44 -11.15
C ASP A 108 -0.66 3.04 -10.56
N ARG A 109 -1.54 2.92 -9.55
CA ARG A 109 -1.99 1.62 -9.02
C ARG A 109 -2.68 0.78 -10.09
N GLU A 110 -3.66 1.35 -10.80
CA GLU A 110 -4.39 0.65 -11.87
C GLU A 110 -3.45 0.21 -13.00
N GLU A 111 -2.44 1.01 -13.33
CA GLU A 111 -1.42 0.66 -14.32
C GLU A 111 -0.56 -0.52 -13.84
N ILE A 112 -0.12 -0.51 -12.58
CA ILE A 112 0.60 -1.62 -11.97
C ILE A 112 -0.26 -2.89 -12.02
N ASP A 113 -1.53 -2.80 -11.62
CA ASP A 113 -2.48 -3.91 -11.67
C ASP A 113 -2.71 -4.42 -13.11
N ALA A 114 -2.81 -3.52 -14.09
CA ALA A 114 -2.94 -3.88 -15.50
C ALA A 114 -1.68 -4.57 -16.05
N ARG A 115 -0.48 -4.10 -15.69
CA ARG A 115 0.78 -4.76 -16.07
C ARG A 115 0.90 -6.15 -15.44
N LEU A 116 0.48 -6.30 -14.18
CA LEU A 116 0.41 -7.59 -13.48
C LEU A 116 -0.59 -8.55 -14.13
N ALA A 117 -1.69 -8.03 -14.67
CA ALA A 117 -2.70 -8.79 -15.40
C ALA A 117 -2.26 -9.20 -16.83
N GLN A 118 -1.43 -8.39 -17.49
CA GLN A 118 -0.88 -8.68 -18.82
C GLN A 118 0.31 -9.64 -18.81
N GLN A 119 0.97 -9.82 -17.65
CA GLN A 119 1.95 -10.90 -17.48
C GLN A 119 1.23 -12.24 -17.65
N THR A 120 1.60 -13.01 -18.68
CA THR A 120 1.05 -14.34 -18.94
C THR A 120 1.24 -15.21 -17.70
N PRO A 121 0.18 -15.83 -17.13
CA PRO A 121 0.38 -16.85 -16.11
C PRO A 121 1.21 -17.99 -16.74
N PRO A 122 2.18 -18.58 -16.00
CA PRO A 122 2.79 -19.82 -16.46
C PRO A 122 1.70 -20.89 -16.68
N PRO A 123 1.89 -21.85 -17.60
CA PRO A 123 0.89 -22.88 -17.84
C PRO A 123 0.91 -23.86 -16.66
N VAL A 124 0.14 -23.55 -15.63
CA VAL A 124 -0.29 -24.53 -14.64
C VAL A 124 -1.81 -24.62 -14.76
N TYR A 125 -2.27 -25.77 -15.24
CA TYR A 125 -3.68 -26.09 -15.39
C TYR A 125 -4.26 -26.36 -14.00
N ASP A 126 -4.70 -25.29 -13.32
CA ASP A 126 -5.65 -25.40 -12.21
C ASP A 126 -6.90 -24.56 -12.56
N PRO A 127 -8.05 -25.20 -12.83
CA PRO A 127 -9.32 -24.53 -13.12
C PRO A 127 -9.78 -23.53 -12.03
N TYR A 128 -9.15 -23.52 -10.85
CA TYR A 128 -9.44 -22.58 -9.76
C TYR A 128 -8.53 -21.35 -9.73
N ALA A 129 -7.43 -21.30 -10.50
CA ALA A 129 -6.42 -20.23 -10.46
C ALA A 129 -6.83 -18.86 -11.05
N TYR A 130 -8.11 -18.70 -11.46
CA TYR A 130 -8.62 -17.45 -12.05
C TYR A 130 -9.57 -16.67 -11.13
N SER A 131 -9.90 -17.21 -9.95
CA SER A 131 -10.64 -16.44 -8.94
C SER A 131 -9.65 -15.61 -8.13
N GLY A 132 -9.93 -14.32 -7.95
CA GLY A 132 -9.20 -13.49 -6.99
C GLY A 132 -9.21 -14.08 -5.57
N SER A 133 -10.16 -14.97 -5.26
CA SER A 133 -10.30 -15.66 -3.97
C SER A 133 -9.55 -16.98 -3.86
N TYR A 134 -8.84 -17.41 -4.92
CA TYR A 134 -8.12 -18.66 -4.87
C TYR A 134 -6.85 -18.56 -4.03
N ILE A 135 -6.74 -19.46 -3.04
CA ILE A 135 -5.55 -19.67 -2.24
C ILE A 135 -4.93 -21.00 -2.71
N PRO A 136 -3.72 -20.99 -3.31
CA PRO A 136 -3.09 -22.22 -3.76
C PRO A 136 -2.73 -23.08 -2.55
N PRO A 137 -3.01 -24.40 -2.51
CA PRO A 137 -2.67 -25.25 -1.37
C PRO A 137 -1.16 -25.53 -1.25
N HIS A 138 -0.42 -25.32 -2.33
CA HIS A 138 1.04 -25.44 -2.42
C HIS A 138 1.61 -24.36 -3.33
N TYR A 139 2.79 -23.85 -3.03
CA TYR A 139 3.49 -22.87 -3.85
C TYR A 139 5.01 -23.07 -3.77
N SER A 140 5.66 -23.26 -4.91
CA SER A 140 7.12 -23.32 -4.99
C SER A 140 7.66 -22.09 -5.71
N PHE A 141 8.60 -21.39 -5.07
CA PHE A 141 9.25 -20.23 -5.67
C PHE A 141 10.25 -20.62 -6.78
N ALA A 142 10.73 -21.86 -6.77
CA ALA A 142 11.65 -22.40 -7.77
C ALA A 142 10.93 -23.10 -8.95
N ALA A 143 9.60 -23.21 -8.92
CA ALA A 143 8.86 -23.80 -10.03
C ALA A 143 9.06 -22.99 -11.34
N PRO A 144 9.14 -23.66 -12.51
CA PRO A 144 9.28 -22.96 -13.78
C PRO A 144 8.16 -21.94 -14.01
N GLY A 145 8.53 -20.67 -14.20
CA GLY A 145 7.58 -19.58 -14.38
C GLY A 145 6.88 -19.11 -13.11
N ALA A 146 7.28 -19.59 -11.93
CA ALA A 146 6.81 -19.08 -10.65
C ALA A 146 7.05 -17.57 -10.53
N ARG A 147 6.03 -16.87 -10.03
CA ARG A 147 6.13 -15.46 -9.69
C ARG A 147 6.88 -15.31 -8.37
N ASN A 148 7.07 -14.06 -7.93
CA ASN A 148 7.64 -13.77 -6.62
C ASN A 148 6.63 -14.01 -5.48
N GLY A 149 5.63 -14.87 -5.65
CA GLY A 149 4.55 -15.06 -4.68
C GLY A 149 3.16 -15.16 -5.29
N PHE A 150 2.16 -15.13 -4.42
CA PHE A 150 0.74 -15.14 -4.79
C PHE A 150 -0.05 -14.15 -3.93
N ARG A 151 -1.23 -13.78 -4.41
CA ARG A 151 -2.17 -12.90 -3.72
C ARG A 151 -3.57 -13.51 -3.78
N PHE A 152 -4.39 -13.22 -2.78
CA PHE A 152 -5.78 -13.62 -2.72
C PHE A 152 -6.64 -12.52 -2.09
N TYR A 153 -7.92 -12.50 -2.44
CA TYR A 153 -8.92 -11.56 -1.99
C TYR A 153 -10.23 -12.31 -1.73
N LEU A 154 -10.71 -12.25 -0.49
CA LEU A 154 -11.97 -12.83 -0.06
C LEU A 154 -12.93 -11.68 0.24
N ASP A 155 -14.09 -11.71 -0.41
CA ASP A 155 -15.18 -10.79 -0.09
C ASP A 155 -16.05 -11.31 1.05
N SER A 156 -17.00 -10.48 1.49
CA SER A 156 -17.95 -10.84 2.53
C SER A 156 -18.76 -12.10 2.21
N THR A 157 -19.01 -12.39 0.94
CA THR A 157 -19.77 -13.57 0.52
C THR A 157 -18.96 -14.83 0.80
N TYR A 158 -17.72 -14.89 0.34
CA TYR A 158 -16.80 -16.00 0.62
C TYR A 158 -16.56 -16.20 2.12
N ILE A 159 -16.30 -15.10 2.84
CA ILE A 159 -16.09 -15.13 4.30
C ILE A 159 -17.30 -15.69 5.04
N SER A 160 -18.51 -15.38 4.57
CA SER A 160 -19.75 -15.88 5.18
C SER A 160 -20.07 -17.33 4.84
N SER A 161 -19.66 -17.81 3.66
CA SER A 161 -20.01 -19.14 3.16
C SER A 161 -18.99 -20.22 3.48
N GLU A 162 -17.71 -19.88 3.48
CA GLU A 162 -16.61 -20.85 3.54
C GLU A 162 -15.87 -20.86 4.88
N LEU A 163 -15.90 -19.75 5.62
CA LEU A 163 -15.27 -19.69 6.94
C LEU A 163 -16.34 -19.94 7.98
N ASP A 164 -16.22 -21.01 8.74
CA ASP A 164 -17.12 -21.28 9.85
C ASP A 164 -16.73 -20.49 11.10
N GLY A 165 -17.72 -20.14 11.93
CA GLY A 165 -17.47 -19.48 13.20
C GLY A 165 -17.05 -18.00 13.12
N PRO A 166 -16.81 -17.36 14.29
CA PRO A 166 -16.44 -15.96 14.39
C PRO A 166 -14.94 -15.71 14.21
N ARG A 167 -14.10 -16.73 14.39
CA ARG A 167 -12.64 -16.68 14.26
C ARG A 167 -12.19 -17.58 13.13
N PHE A 168 -11.09 -17.22 12.50
CA PHE A 168 -10.49 -17.97 11.41
C PHE A 168 -8.99 -17.70 11.39
N TYR A 169 -8.25 -18.46 10.61
CA TYR A 169 -6.82 -18.26 10.47
C TYR A 169 -6.33 -18.49 9.05
N PHE A 170 -5.26 -17.79 8.68
CA PHE A 170 -4.45 -18.11 7.51
C PHE A 170 -3.22 -18.89 7.96
N ALA A 171 -3.02 -20.10 7.46
CA ALA A 171 -1.87 -20.92 7.81
C ALA A 171 -1.16 -21.48 6.58
N PHE A 172 0.13 -21.72 6.74
CA PHE A 172 0.97 -22.42 5.78
C PHE A 172 2.24 -22.93 6.46
N ASN A 173 2.83 -23.99 5.91
CA ASN A 173 4.14 -24.46 6.30
C ASN A 173 5.20 -23.99 5.31
N VAL A 174 6.41 -23.72 5.81
CA VAL A 174 7.54 -23.26 5.00
C VAL A 174 8.73 -24.21 5.12
N ILE A 175 9.31 -24.58 3.98
CA ILE A 175 10.56 -25.33 3.89
C ILE A 175 11.50 -24.69 2.85
N GLY A 176 12.78 -25.01 2.96
CA GLY A 176 13.79 -24.57 1.98
C GLY A 176 14.39 -23.19 2.25
N ILE A 177 14.12 -22.57 3.39
CA ILE A 177 14.82 -21.34 3.80
C ILE A 177 16.28 -21.68 4.11
N PRO A 178 17.25 -21.06 3.40
CA PRO A 178 18.67 -21.34 3.61
C PRO A 178 19.16 -20.72 4.94
N PRO A 179 20.20 -21.29 5.57
CA PRO A 179 20.80 -20.73 6.79
C PRO A 179 21.32 -19.30 6.64
N VAL A 180 21.74 -18.93 5.43
CA VAL A 180 22.06 -17.56 5.04
C VAL A 180 21.03 -17.13 4.00
N PHE A 181 20.01 -16.42 4.45
CA PHE A 181 18.90 -15.97 3.62
C PHE A 181 19.00 -14.47 3.36
N ASN A 182 19.65 -14.12 2.24
CA ASN A 182 19.78 -12.72 1.77
C ASN A 182 18.59 -12.33 0.88
N SER A 183 17.41 -12.84 1.17
CA SER A 183 16.20 -12.46 0.44
C SER A 183 15.09 -12.34 1.46
N HIS A 184 14.08 -11.58 1.13
CA HIS A 184 13.06 -11.22 2.09
C HIS A 184 11.74 -11.88 1.69
N LEU A 185 11.35 -12.90 2.45
CA LEU A 185 10.07 -13.59 2.30
C LEU A 185 9.14 -13.09 3.40
N SER A 186 7.94 -12.66 3.02
CA SER A 186 6.97 -12.11 3.95
C SER A 186 5.55 -12.44 3.54
N THR A 187 4.65 -12.44 4.51
CA THR A 187 3.21 -12.49 4.28
C THR A 187 2.54 -11.26 4.90
N LEU A 188 1.49 -10.77 4.24
CA LEU A 188 0.60 -9.75 4.78
C LEU A 188 -0.83 -10.25 4.68
N LEU A 189 -1.60 -10.07 5.75
CA LEU A 189 -3.05 -10.24 5.76
C LEU A 189 -3.70 -8.91 6.18
N THR A 190 -4.44 -8.29 5.26
CA THR A 190 -5.24 -7.09 5.51
C THR A 190 -6.68 -7.49 5.76
N LEU A 191 -7.20 -7.14 6.93
CA LEU A 191 -8.58 -7.33 7.34
C LEU A 191 -9.30 -5.99 7.27
N THR A 192 -10.18 -5.83 6.28
CA THR A 192 -10.95 -4.60 6.10
C THR A 192 -12.33 -4.80 6.70
N TYR A 193 -12.60 -4.12 7.80
CA TYR A 193 -13.92 -3.98 8.39
C TYR A 193 -14.62 -2.75 7.77
N LYS A 194 -15.81 -2.37 8.23
CA LYS A 194 -16.53 -1.24 7.63
C LYS A 194 -15.82 0.08 7.87
N ASP A 195 -15.36 0.29 9.10
CA ASP A 195 -14.75 1.54 9.56
C ASP A 195 -13.29 1.34 9.96
N THR A 196 -12.84 0.09 10.14
CA THR A 196 -11.49 -0.25 10.59
C THR A 196 -10.75 -1.10 9.56
N THR A 197 -9.44 -0.91 9.40
CA THR A 197 -8.58 -1.84 8.65
C THR A 197 -7.42 -2.31 9.52
N LEU A 198 -7.25 -3.62 9.66
CA LEU A 198 -6.14 -4.23 10.41
C LEU A 198 -5.13 -4.86 9.45
N TYR A 199 -3.85 -4.76 9.79
CA TYR A 199 -2.74 -5.28 8.99
C TYR A 199 -1.93 -6.27 9.81
N HIS A 200 -1.85 -7.51 9.35
CA HIS A 200 -1.07 -8.58 9.96
C HIS A 200 0.12 -8.93 9.05
N TYR A 201 1.26 -8.31 9.33
CA TYR A 201 2.49 -8.53 8.60
C TYR A 201 3.40 -9.50 9.36
N TYR A 202 3.89 -10.54 8.68
CA TYR A 202 4.85 -11.47 9.26
C TYR A 202 6.03 -11.73 8.32
N PRO A 203 7.28 -11.46 8.77
CA PRO A 203 8.45 -11.94 8.06
C PRO A 203 8.59 -13.46 8.23
N ILE A 204 8.99 -14.12 7.15
CA ILE A 204 9.16 -15.57 7.09
C ILE A 204 10.66 -15.84 7.00
N THR A 205 11.25 -16.22 8.12
CA THR A 205 12.71 -16.31 8.32
C THR A 205 13.19 -17.71 8.63
N GLU A 206 12.29 -18.65 8.92
CA GLU A 206 12.64 -20.01 9.32
C GLU A 206 11.64 -21.04 8.82
N ASN A 207 12.09 -22.30 8.72
CA ASN A 207 11.27 -23.40 8.26
C ASN A 207 10.33 -23.87 9.40
N ARG A 208 9.06 -23.46 9.35
CA ARG A 208 8.03 -23.83 10.33
C ARG A 208 6.61 -23.62 9.78
N GLU A 209 5.61 -23.95 10.59
CA GLU A 209 4.23 -23.48 10.40
C GLU A 209 4.12 -21.99 10.79
N TYR A 210 3.49 -21.20 9.94
CA TYR A 210 3.05 -19.85 10.25
C TYR A 210 1.53 -19.85 10.28
N ARG A 211 0.97 -19.21 11.31
CA ARG A 211 -0.47 -19.08 11.53
C ARG A 211 -0.80 -17.64 11.89
N ILE A 212 -1.72 -17.05 11.14
CA ILE A 212 -2.23 -15.70 11.36
C ILE A 212 -3.69 -15.80 11.75
N ASN A 213 -3.99 -15.51 13.00
CA ASN A 213 -5.36 -15.55 13.52
C ASN A 213 -6.10 -14.25 13.17
N ALA A 214 -7.37 -14.37 12.86
CA ALA A 214 -8.26 -13.27 12.50
C ALA A 214 -9.67 -13.51 13.03
N SER A 215 -10.46 -12.43 13.10
CA SER A 215 -11.84 -12.47 13.56
C SER A 215 -12.75 -11.83 12.51
N LYS A 216 -13.98 -12.31 12.40
CA LYS A 216 -15.03 -11.66 11.60
C LYS A 216 -15.60 -10.43 12.30
N TYR A 217 -15.42 -10.35 13.61
CA TYR A 217 -15.99 -9.31 14.47
C TYR A 217 -14.92 -8.72 15.36
N ILE A 218 -14.88 -7.39 15.43
CA ILE A 218 -14.15 -6.62 16.44
C ILE A 218 -15.17 -5.74 17.19
N GLU A 219 -14.73 -4.96 18.18
CA GLU A 219 -15.63 -4.06 18.90
C GLU A 219 -16.39 -3.16 17.92
N GLU A 220 -17.71 -3.39 17.83
CA GLU A 220 -18.67 -2.65 17.00
C GLU A 220 -18.46 -2.66 15.47
N ASP A 221 -17.54 -3.47 14.93
CA ASP A 221 -17.27 -3.52 13.48
C ASP A 221 -17.29 -4.96 12.93
N THR A 222 -17.65 -5.11 11.65
CA THR A 222 -17.80 -6.40 10.95
C THR A 222 -16.92 -6.46 9.73
N LEU A 223 -16.20 -7.57 9.59
CA LEU A 223 -15.28 -7.82 8.49
C LEU A 223 -16.03 -7.79 7.15
N SER A 224 -15.51 -7.00 6.21
CA SER A 224 -16.05 -6.84 4.86
C SER A 224 -15.23 -7.56 3.81
N SER A 225 -13.91 -7.61 3.98
CA SER A 225 -13.01 -8.31 3.07
C SER A 225 -11.70 -8.68 3.74
N VAL A 226 -11.05 -9.68 3.17
CA VAL A 226 -9.69 -10.12 3.51
C VAL A 226 -8.86 -10.06 2.25
N ASN A 227 -7.73 -9.36 2.30
CA ASN A 227 -6.75 -9.37 1.23
C ASN A 227 -5.44 -9.92 1.78
N GLY A 228 -4.82 -10.88 1.11
CA GLY A 228 -3.57 -11.46 1.57
C GLY A 228 -2.58 -11.67 0.45
N PHE A 229 -1.29 -11.62 0.79
CA PHE A 229 -0.23 -12.03 -0.12
C PHE A 229 0.90 -12.71 0.63
N VAL A 230 1.58 -13.61 -0.08
CA VAL A 230 2.91 -14.11 0.30
C VAL A 230 3.86 -13.67 -0.80
N PHE A 231 4.95 -13.00 -0.45
CA PHE A 231 5.87 -12.38 -1.40
C PHE A 231 7.33 -12.63 -1.05
N LEU A 232 8.11 -13.04 -2.05
CA LEU A 232 9.56 -13.21 -2.00
C LEU A 232 10.24 -12.08 -2.79
N GLN A 233 10.89 -11.16 -2.08
CA GLN A 233 11.79 -10.20 -2.68
C GLN A 233 13.17 -10.84 -2.88
N LYS A 234 13.49 -11.15 -4.14
CA LYS A 234 14.78 -11.71 -4.54
C LYS A 234 15.84 -10.60 -4.59
N GLU A 235 16.90 -10.70 -3.80
CA GLU A 235 18.05 -9.77 -3.90
C GLU A 235 19.06 -10.22 -4.97
N THR A 236 19.05 -11.50 -5.34
CA THR A 236 19.93 -12.07 -6.36
C THR A 236 19.12 -12.74 -7.46
N ASN A 237 19.76 -12.99 -8.61
CA ASN A 237 19.16 -13.79 -9.69
C ASN A 237 19.03 -15.29 -9.33
N VAL A 238 19.55 -15.71 -8.16
CA VAL A 238 19.38 -17.08 -7.66
C VAL A 238 18.01 -17.17 -7.01
N THR A 239 17.17 -18.07 -7.52
CA THR A 239 15.87 -18.34 -6.91
C THR A 239 16.06 -19.46 -5.88
N PRO A 240 15.83 -19.19 -4.58
CA PRO A 240 15.92 -20.23 -3.56
C PRO A 240 14.78 -21.24 -3.74
N ASP A 241 15.06 -22.53 -3.51
CA ASP A 241 14.07 -23.62 -3.57
C ASP A 241 13.21 -23.63 -2.30
N ILE A 242 12.52 -22.51 -2.08
CA ILE A 242 11.57 -22.35 -0.98
C ILE A 242 10.21 -22.84 -1.44
N GLN A 243 9.55 -23.58 -0.57
CA GLN A 243 8.23 -24.13 -0.81
C GLN A 243 7.31 -23.83 0.36
N LEU A 244 6.09 -23.47 0.01
CA LEU A 244 4.94 -23.34 0.90
C LEU A 244 4.00 -24.50 0.64
N TYR A 245 3.50 -25.14 1.69
CA TYR A 245 2.54 -26.22 1.57
C TYR A 245 1.52 -26.18 2.69
N ASP A 246 0.41 -26.88 2.49
CA ASP A 246 -0.72 -26.88 3.43
C ASP A 246 -1.22 -25.45 3.68
N ILE A 247 -1.22 -24.66 2.60
CA ILE A 247 -1.65 -23.26 2.61
C ILE A 247 -3.17 -23.26 2.62
N ARG A 248 -3.76 -22.67 3.65
CA ARG A 248 -5.20 -22.72 3.86
C ARG A 248 -5.72 -21.51 4.62
N MET A 249 -6.99 -21.22 4.39
CA MET A 249 -7.77 -20.34 5.25
C MET A 249 -8.96 -21.12 5.80
N GLU A 250 -9.03 -21.21 7.12
CA GLU A 250 -10.02 -22.06 7.79
C GLU A 250 -10.65 -21.32 8.98
N GLY A 251 -11.94 -21.56 9.18
CA GLY A 251 -12.64 -21.16 10.39
C GLY A 251 -12.15 -21.95 11.61
N GLU A 252 -12.10 -21.30 12.77
CA GLU A 252 -11.76 -21.97 14.02
C GLU A 252 -12.96 -22.81 14.48
N SER A 253 -12.75 -24.13 14.60
CA SER A 253 -13.75 -25.02 15.21
C SER A 253 -13.67 -24.91 16.73
N THR A 254 -14.77 -25.19 17.43
CA THR A 254 -14.84 -25.18 18.91
C THR A 254 -13.85 -26.13 19.62
N ASP A 255 -13.13 -26.99 18.89
CA ASP A 255 -12.14 -27.93 19.44
C ASP A 255 -10.71 -27.36 19.51
N ASP A 256 -10.44 -26.19 18.92
CA ASP A 256 -9.10 -25.56 18.85
C ASP A 256 -8.76 -24.60 20.01
N GLU A 257 -9.70 -24.41 20.95
CA GLU A 257 -9.63 -23.40 22.03
C GLU A 257 -8.40 -23.56 22.97
N ASN A 258 -7.77 -24.73 22.99
CA ASN A 258 -6.61 -25.06 23.83
C ASN A 258 -5.22 -24.84 23.18
N ARG A 259 -5.13 -24.31 21.95
CA ARG A 259 -3.84 -24.00 21.29
C ARG A 259 -3.44 -22.52 21.34
N PHE A 260 -4.21 -21.68 22.02
CA PHE A 260 -4.04 -20.21 22.03
C PHE A 260 -2.97 -19.66 22.99
N GLU A 261 -2.36 -20.49 23.82
CA GLU A 261 -1.17 -20.09 24.58
C GLU A 261 0.09 -20.57 23.84
N THR A 262 0.63 -19.73 22.95
CA THR A 262 2.07 -19.44 22.73
C THR A 262 2.29 -18.91 21.31
N GLN A 263 1.86 -17.68 21.05
CA GLN A 263 2.60 -16.70 20.24
C GLN A 263 1.94 -15.32 20.39
N ALA A 264 1.99 -14.78 21.60
CA ALA A 264 1.76 -13.35 21.83
C ALA A 264 3.04 -12.61 21.39
N GLY A 265 3.04 -12.13 20.15
CA GLY A 265 4.10 -11.29 19.59
C GLY A 265 3.50 -10.33 18.58
N ASP A 266 3.24 -9.11 19.05
CA ASP A 266 2.93 -7.87 18.32
C ASP A 266 1.73 -7.89 17.36
N THR A 267 0.54 -7.74 17.95
CA THR A 267 -0.63 -7.15 17.27
C THR A 267 -0.41 -5.64 17.15
N ILE A 268 -0.10 -5.12 15.95
CA ILE A 268 -0.21 -3.67 15.70
C ILE A 268 -1.67 -3.36 15.34
N GLN A 269 -2.44 -2.89 16.32
CA GLN A 269 -3.71 -2.22 16.07
C GLN A 269 -3.40 -0.80 15.57
N GLN A 270 -3.57 -0.55 14.27
CA GLN A 270 -3.63 0.80 13.73
C GLN A 270 -5.06 1.06 13.27
N ILE A 271 -5.83 1.75 14.12
CA ILE A 271 -7.17 2.23 13.81
C ILE A 271 -6.98 3.50 12.98
N ILE A 272 -7.33 3.47 11.70
CA ILE A 272 -7.43 4.66 10.87
C ILE A 272 -8.91 4.87 10.53
N PRO A 273 -9.54 5.98 10.94
CA PRO A 273 -10.91 6.34 10.55
C PRO A 273 -11.02 6.81 9.09
#